data_AF-A0A7W4IGY2-F1
#
_entry.id   AF-A0A7W4IGY2-F1
#
_cell.length_a   1.000
_cell.length_b   1.000
_cell.length_c   1.000
_cell.angle_alpha   90.00
_cell.angle_beta   90.00
_cell.angle_gamma   90.00
#
_symmetry.space_group_name_H-M   'P 1'
#
loop_
_entity.id
_entity.type
_entity.pdbx_description
1 polymer ?
#
loop_
_entity_poly.entity_id
_entity_poly.type
_entity_poly.pdbx_seq_one_letter_code
_entity_poly.pdbx_strand_id
1 'polypeptide(L)'
;MLTINGWTILAHPLFLDQLEKLTGAVQALKAKKPEDYRKNANTKLLAALNKLVFEAIPADPMATVYRQGSTLGDDYKHWFRAKFGNGRFRLFFRYDSNAKVIIFAWVNDQTTLRTYGAKTDAYNVFKGMLNEGSPPDDWAALHKAASETKTVARLDAALSTKP
;
A
#
# COMPACT_ATOMS: atom_id res chain seq x y z
N MET A 1 15.60 6.46 7.63
CA MET A 1 14.17 6.15 7.41
C MET A 1 13.54 7.34 6.71
N LEU A 2 12.70 7.08 5.71
CA LEU A 2 12.02 8.13 4.93
C LEU A 2 11.06 8.93 5.81
N THR A 3 11.13 10.26 5.74
CA THR A 3 10.20 11.16 6.42
C THR A 3 9.53 12.09 5.42
N ILE A 4 8.19 12.16 5.44
CA ILE A 4 7.37 13.00 4.55
C ILE A 4 6.34 13.73 5.40
N ASN A 5 6.26 15.06 5.28
CA ASN A 5 5.35 15.89 6.08
C ASN A 5 5.43 15.63 7.60
N GLY A 6 6.64 15.29 8.08
CA GLY A 6 6.88 14.96 9.49
C GLY A 6 6.46 13.55 9.91
N TRP A 7 6.01 12.70 8.98
CA TRP A 7 5.69 11.30 9.22
C TRP A 7 6.82 10.39 8.75
N THR A 8 7.26 9.49 9.63
CA THR A 8 8.12 8.37 9.25
C THR A 8 7.31 7.38 8.43
N ILE A 9 7.79 7.05 7.23
CA ILE A 9 7.13 6.13 6.32
C ILE A 9 7.81 4.76 6.41
N LEU A 10 7.02 3.76 6.78
CA LEU A 10 7.39 2.36 6.78
C LEU A 10 6.44 1.56 5.90
N ALA A 11 6.88 0.39 5.46
CA ALA A 11 6.10 -0.50 4.62
C ALA A 11 6.28 -1.94 5.07
N HIS A 12 5.19 -2.69 5.17
CA HIS A 12 5.24 -4.12 5.44
C HIS A 12 5.73 -4.88 4.17
N PRO A 13 6.43 -6.02 4.32
CA PRO A 13 6.86 -6.83 3.17
C PRO A 13 5.76 -7.15 2.16
N LEU A 14 4.53 -7.44 2.62
CA LEU A 14 3.38 -7.70 1.75
C LEU A 14 3.05 -6.53 0.80
N PHE A 15 3.22 -5.29 1.26
CA PHE A 15 3.05 -4.12 0.40
C PHE A 15 4.22 -3.98 -0.58
N LEU A 16 5.45 -4.16 -0.10
CA LEU A 16 6.66 -4.06 -0.91
C LEU A 16 6.68 -5.07 -2.05
N ASP A 17 6.25 -6.31 -1.80
CA ASP A 17 6.15 -7.35 -2.84
C ASP A 17 5.23 -6.90 -3.98
N GLN A 18 4.09 -6.28 -3.68
CA GLN A 18 3.16 -5.76 -4.67
C GLN A 18 3.71 -4.53 -5.40
N LEU A 19 4.35 -3.62 -4.67
CA LEU A 19 4.98 -2.43 -5.24
C LEU A 19 6.10 -2.82 -6.21
N GLU A 20 6.98 -3.73 -5.83
CA GLU A 20 8.10 -4.20 -6.65
C GLU A 20 7.61 -4.95 -7.89
N LYS A 21 6.62 -5.83 -7.75
CA LYS A 21 5.97 -6.51 -8.89
C LYS A 21 5.40 -5.50 -9.90
N LEU A 22 4.70 -4.47 -9.41
CA LEU A 22 4.13 -3.44 -10.26
C LEU A 22 5.22 -2.57 -10.92
N THR A 23 6.24 -2.18 -10.17
CA THR A 23 7.39 -1.41 -10.67
C THR A 23 8.15 -2.18 -11.74
N GLY A 24 8.47 -3.45 -11.52
CA GLY A 24 9.14 -4.31 -12.50
C GLY A 24 8.32 -4.47 -13.78
N ALA A 25 7.00 -4.63 -13.69
CA ALA A 25 6.13 -4.69 -14.85
C ALA A 25 6.15 -3.37 -15.66
N VAL A 26 6.19 -2.22 -14.99
CA VAL A 26 6.29 -0.90 -15.63
C VAL A 26 7.67 -0.69 -16.27
N GLN A 27 8.75 -1.09 -15.60
CA GLN A 27 10.11 -1.00 -16.13
C GLN A 27 10.29 -1.87 -17.38
N ALA A 28 9.82 -3.12 -17.34
CA ALA A 28 9.85 -4.01 -18.49
C ALA A 28 9.03 -3.46 -19.67
N LEU A 29 7.88 -2.82 -19.38
CA LEU A 29 7.09 -2.17 -20.42
C LEU A 29 7.79 -0.94 -20.99
N LYS A 30 8.41 -0.10 -20.14
CA LYS A 30 9.18 1.08 -20.56
C LYS A 30 10.34 0.69 -21.48
N ALA A 31 11.06 -0.38 -21.15
CA ALA A 31 12.14 -0.91 -22.00
C ALA A 31 11.63 -1.38 -23.36
N LYS A 32 10.44 -1.99 -23.42
CA LYS A 32 9.84 -2.50 -24.67
C LYS A 32 9.14 -1.44 -25.51
N LYS A 33 8.52 -0.43 -24.88
CA LYS A 33 7.67 0.58 -25.51
C LYS A 33 7.89 1.96 -24.86
N PRO A 34 9.07 2.58 -25.04
CA PRO A 34 9.47 3.80 -24.34
C PRO A 34 8.56 5.01 -24.61
N GLU A 35 7.95 5.10 -25.79
CA GLU A 35 7.07 6.22 -26.13
C GLU A 35 5.63 6.06 -25.58
N ASP A 36 5.17 4.82 -25.38
CA ASP A 36 3.76 4.53 -25.07
C ASP A 36 3.51 3.95 -23.68
N TYR A 37 4.55 3.54 -22.94
CA TYR A 37 4.37 2.88 -21.64
C TYR A 37 3.52 3.72 -20.66
N ARG A 38 3.64 5.06 -20.71
CA ARG A 38 2.86 5.99 -19.88
C ARG A 38 1.34 5.86 -20.05
N LYS A 39 0.87 5.40 -21.21
CA LYS A 39 -0.57 5.20 -21.48
C LYS A 39 -1.11 3.93 -20.83
N ASN A 40 -0.23 2.99 -20.44
CA ASN A 40 -0.61 1.70 -19.90
C ASN A 40 -1.23 1.78 -18.49
N ALA A 41 -2.16 0.87 -18.22
CA ALA A 41 -2.86 0.78 -16.94
C ALA A 41 -1.91 0.57 -15.74
N ASN A 42 -0.86 -0.24 -15.88
CA ASN A 42 0.09 -0.48 -14.79
C ASN A 42 0.92 0.76 -14.47
N THR A 43 1.32 1.53 -15.48
CA THR A 43 2.06 2.78 -15.27
C THR A 43 1.19 3.83 -14.59
N LYS A 44 -0.08 3.96 -15.00
CA LYS A 44 -1.06 4.83 -14.32
C LYS A 44 -1.34 4.37 -12.89
N LEU A 45 -1.42 3.06 -12.66
CA LEU A 45 -1.63 2.48 -11.35
C LEU A 45 -0.45 2.78 -10.41
N LEU A 46 0.78 2.58 -10.88
CA LEU A 46 1.99 2.86 -10.12
C LEU A 46 2.10 4.34 -9.78
N ALA A 47 1.82 5.22 -10.73
CA ALA A 47 1.81 6.66 -10.49
C ALA A 47 0.76 7.06 -9.44
N ALA A 48 -0.46 6.52 -9.52
CA ALA A 48 -1.51 6.78 -8.54
C ALA A 48 -1.15 6.23 -7.15
N LEU A 49 -0.53 5.04 -7.07
CA LEU A 49 -0.08 4.47 -5.82
C LEU A 49 1.03 5.30 -5.19
N ASN A 50 2.04 5.71 -5.96
CA ASN A 50 3.12 6.57 -5.49
C ASN A 50 2.57 7.91 -4.95
N LYS A 51 1.63 8.53 -5.66
CA LYS A 51 0.98 9.76 -5.19
C LYS A 51 0.24 9.55 -3.86
N LEU A 52 -0.42 8.41 -3.68
CA LEU A 52 -1.08 8.11 -2.40
C LEU A 52 -0.06 7.98 -1.26
N VAL A 53 0.98 7.16 -1.47
CA VAL A 53 1.93 6.76 -0.44
C VAL A 53 2.87 7.91 -0.05
N PHE A 54 3.26 8.75 -1.01
CA PHE A 54 4.30 9.76 -0.81
C PHE A 54 3.79 11.20 -0.82
N GLU A 55 2.49 11.44 -1.07
CA GLU A 55 1.91 12.79 -1.03
C GLU A 55 0.61 12.81 -0.24
N ALA A 56 -0.43 12.10 -0.70
CA ALA A 56 -1.78 12.29 -0.19
C ALA A 56 -1.98 11.76 1.24
N ILE A 57 -1.52 10.54 1.53
CA ILE A 57 -1.68 9.94 2.86
C ILE A 57 -0.76 10.63 3.89
N PRO A 58 0.52 10.92 3.61
CA PRO A 58 1.35 11.68 4.54
C PRO A 58 0.88 13.11 4.80
N ALA A 59 0.10 13.72 3.89
CA ALA A 59 -0.48 15.05 4.11
C ALA A 59 -1.54 15.06 5.21
N ASP A 60 -2.40 14.04 5.26
CA ASP A 60 -3.37 13.84 6.36
C ASP A 60 -3.77 12.35 6.48
N PRO A 61 -3.02 11.53 7.23
CA PRO A 61 -3.30 10.10 7.34
C PRO A 61 -4.58 9.81 8.14
N MET A 62 -5.10 10.80 8.87
CA MET A 62 -6.26 10.66 9.74
C MET A 62 -7.58 11.02 9.05
N ALA A 63 -7.51 11.47 7.79
CA ALA A 63 -8.64 11.93 7.01
C ALA A 63 -9.80 10.91 7.03
N THR A 64 -11.03 11.40 7.20
CA THR A 64 -12.23 10.55 7.30
C THR A 64 -12.46 9.70 6.05
N VAL A 65 -12.00 10.15 4.88
CA VAL A 65 -12.04 9.40 3.62
C VAL A 65 -11.29 8.05 3.68
N TYR A 66 -10.30 7.95 4.58
CA TYR A 66 -9.53 6.72 4.78
C TYR A 66 -10.16 5.78 5.81
N ARG A 67 -11.19 6.20 6.53
CA ARG A 67 -11.90 5.33 7.49
C ARG A 67 -12.75 4.31 6.72
N GLN A 68 -12.66 3.05 7.12
CA GLN A 68 -13.43 1.96 6.52
C GLN A 68 -14.68 1.56 7.34
N GLY A 69 -14.82 2.05 8.56
CA GLY A 69 -15.92 1.69 9.46
C GLY A 69 -15.77 0.25 9.95
N SER A 70 -16.85 -0.53 9.92
CA SER A 70 -16.87 -1.95 10.30
C SER A 70 -16.72 -2.89 9.11
N THR A 71 -16.26 -2.41 7.93
CA THR A 71 -16.18 -3.23 6.71
C THR A 71 -15.23 -4.42 6.87
N LEU A 72 -14.13 -4.27 7.61
CA LEU A 72 -13.24 -5.40 7.95
C LEU A 72 -13.75 -6.22 9.15
N GLY A 73 -14.72 -5.72 9.90
CA GLY A 73 -15.10 -6.20 11.23
C GLY A 73 -14.82 -5.15 12.29
N ASP A 74 -15.46 -5.28 13.45
CA ASP A 74 -15.33 -4.32 14.54
C ASP A 74 -13.94 -4.30 15.17
N ASP A 75 -13.25 -5.45 15.16
CA ASP A 75 -11.89 -5.59 15.69
C ASP A 75 -10.83 -4.90 14.82
N TYR A 76 -11.13 -4.58 13.56
CA TYR A 76 -10.17 -4.03 12.60
C TYR A 76 -10.44 -2.56 12.23
N LYS A 77 -11.13 -1.82 13.10
CA LYS A 77 -11.43 -0.39 12.89
C LYS A 77 -10.19 0.51 12.83
N HIS A 78 -9.07 0.07 13.41
CA HIS A 78 -7.77 0.76 13.34
C HIS A 78 -7.07 0.64 12.00
N TRP A 79 -7.53 -0.23 11.10
CA TRP A 79 -7.05 -0.29 9.73
C TRP A 79 -7.71 0.79 8.87
N PHE A 80 -6.88 1.64 8.28
CA PHE A 80 -7.29 2.66 7.32
C PHE A 80 -7.15 2.13 5.89
N ARG A 81 -7.92 2.73 4.98
CA ARG A 81 -8.00 2.31 3.59
C ARG A 81 -8.14 3.50 2.65
N ALA A 82 -7.18 3.67 1.75
CA ALA A 82 -7.30 4.58 0.61
C ALA A 82 -7.85 3.86 -0.64
N LYS A 83 -8.94 4.39 -1.24
CA LYS A 83 -9.48 3.89 -2.52
C LYS A 83 -8.85 4.65 -3.68
N PHE A 84 -8.50 3.96 -4.77
CA PHE A 84 -8.01 4.60 -5.99
C PHE A 84 -8.27 3.76 -7.24
N GLY A 85 -7.92 4.30 -8.41
CA GLY A 85 -8.21 3.69 -9.72
C GLY A 85 -9.71 3.42 -9.90
N ASN A 86 -10.53 4.45 -9.70
CA ASN A 86 -12.00 4.39 -9.74
C ASN A 86 -12.60 3.38 -8.72
N GLY A 87 -11.96 3.27 -7.55
CA GLY A 87 -12.43 2.41 -6.45
C GLY A 87 -12.17 0.91 -6.66
N ARG A 88 -11.36 0.56 -7.67
CA ARG A 88 -10.92 -0.81 -7.94
C ARG A 88 -9.82 -1.23 -6.97
N PHE A 89 -8.92 -0.32 -6.63
CA PHE A 89 -7.78 -0.62 -5.77
C PHE A 89 -7.97 -0.01 -4.38
N ARG A 90 -7.40 -0.69 -3.40
CA ARG A 90 -7.44 -0.39 -1.98
C ARG A 90 -6.05 -0.60 -1.43
N LEU A 91 -5.51 0.46 -0.86
CA LEU A 91 -4.30 0.43 -0.06
C LEU A 91 -4.72 0.45 1.41
N PHE A 92 -4.33 -0.56 2.17
CA PHE A 92 -4.55 -0.67 3.61
C PHE A 92 -3.30 -0.24 4.38
N PHE A 93 -3.50 0.55 5.42
CA PHE A 93 -2.42 1.10 6.23
C PHE A 93 -2.85 1.34 7.68
N ARG A 94 -1.87 1.52 8.56
CA ARG A 94 -2.06 2.02 9.93
C ARG A 94 -1.15 3.21 10.16
N TYR A 95 -1.43 3.97 11.20
CA TYR A 95 -0.55 5.02 11.68
C TYR A 95 -0.56 5.11 13.20
N ASP A 96 0.47 5.74 13.76
CA ASP A 96 0.54 6.20 15.14
C ASP A 96 0.82 7.70 15.12
N SER A 97 -0.14 8.50 15.62
CA SER A 97 -0.05 9.96 15.61
C SER A 97 0.95 10.52 16.60
N ASN A 98 1.21 9.80 17.70
CA ASN A 98 2.15 10.25 18.73
C ASN A 98 3.59 10.05 18.24
N ALA A 99 3.88 8.87 17.70
CA ALA A 99 5.18 8.56 17.11
C ALA A 99 5.38 9.17 15.71
N LYS A 100 4.30 9.68 15.09
CA LYS A 100 4.24 10.13 13.70
C LYS A 100 4.80 9.08 12.73
N VAL A 101 4.25 7.87 12.79
CA VAL A 101 4.61 6.77 11.89
C VAL A 101 3.42 6.36 11.04
N ILE A 102 3.63 6.11 9.75
CA ILE A 102 2.66 5.48 8.84
C ILE A 102 3.25 4.15 8.37
N ILE A 103 2.45 3.08 8.46
CA ILE A 103 2.82 1.76 7.96
C ILE A 103 1.86 1.35 6.86
N PHE A 104 2.36 1.26 5.63
CA PHE A 104 1.63 0.71 4.50
C PHE A 104 1.71 -0.82 4.52
N ALA A 105 0.58 -1.50 4.67
CA ALA A 105 0.60 -2.93 4.94
C ALA A 105 0.33 -3.79 3.70
N TRP A 106 -0.66 -3.41 2.89
CA TRP A 106 -1.01 -4.18 1.70
C TRP A 106 -1.83 -3.37 0.69
N VAL A 107 -1.65 -3.67 -0.60
CA VAL A 107 -2.46 -3.15 -1.69
C VAL A 107 -2.93 -4.31 -2.56
N ASN A 108 -4.22 -4.33 -2.92
CA ASN A 108 -4.70 -5.37 -3.83
C ASN A 108 -4.18 -5.16 -5.26
N ASP A 109 -3.97 -6.23 -5.99
CA ASP A 109 -3.54 -6.17 -7.38
C ASP A 109 -4.70 -6.42 -8.36
N GLN A 110 -4.40 -6.40 -9.67
CA GLN A 110 -5.38 -6.67 -10.71
C GLN A 110 -5.82 -8.14 -10.75
N THR A 111 -5.00 -9.07 -10.27
CA THR A 111 -5.33 -10.51 -10.26
C THR A 111 -6.29 -10.84 -9.14
N THR A 112 -6.12 -10.26 -7.95
CA THR A 112 -7.08 -10.35 -6.84
C THR A 112 -8.49 -10.02 -7.35
N LEU A 113 -8.63 -8.85 -8.01
CA LEU A 113 -9.91 -8.39 -8.58
C LEU A 113 -10.54 -9.33 -9.60
N ARG A 114 -9.75 -10.11 -10.36
CA ARG A 114 -10.25 -11.03 -11.39
C ARG A 114 -10.68 -12.37 -10.82
N THR A 115 -9.97 -12.89 -9.82
CA THR A 115 -10.25 -14.18 -9.22
C THR A 115 -11.57 -14.18 -8.43
N TYR A 116 -11.90 -13.05 -7.80
CA TYR A 116 -12.99 -13.01 -6.82
C TYR A 116 -14.06 -11.94 -7.14
N GLY A 117 -13.90 -11.19 -8.23
CA GLY A 117 -15.01 -10.55 -8.94
C GLY A 117 -15.73 -9.37 -8.26
N ALA A 118 -15.24 -8.77 -7.15
CA ALA A 118 -15.96 -7.66 -6.52
C ALA A 118 -15.11 -6.73 -5.63
N LYS A 119 -15.67 -5.57 -5.28
CA LYS A 119 -15.12 -4.62 -4.27
C LYS A 119 -14.98 -5.24 -2.87
N THR A 120 -15.75 -6.28 -2.57
CA THR A 120 -15.71 -7.08 -1.33
C THR A 120 -14.49 -7.99 -1.30
N ASP A 121 -13.94 -8.35 -2.45
CA ASP A 121 -12.79 -9.25 -2.53
C ASP A 121 -11.57 -8.71 -1.79
N ALA A 122 -11.13 -7.49 -2.11
CA ALA A 122 -9.96 -6.91 -1.44
C ALA A 122 -10.14 -6.77 0.08
N TYR A 123 -11.39 -6.65 0.57
CA TYR A 123 -11.67 -6.69 2.00
C TYR A 123 -11.62 -8.11 2.56
N ASN A 124 -12.17 -9.09 1.85
CA ASN A 124 -12.16 -10.50 2.26
C ASN A 124 -10.74 -11.07 2.28
N VAL A 125 -9.94 -10.78 1.25
CA VAL A 125 -8.53 -11.18 1.17
C VAL A 125 -7.73 -10.56 2.29
N PHE A 126 -7.87 -9.25 2.50
CA PHE A 126 -7.14 -8.60 3.59
C PHE A 126 -7.62 -9.08 4.97
N LYS A 127 -8.92 -9.34 5.15
CA LYS A 127 -9.44 -9.93 6.38
C LYS A 127 -8.91 -11.35 6.62
N GLY A 128 -8.85 -12.18 5.57
CA GLY A 128 -8.25 -13.52 5.64
C GLY A 128 -6.77 -13.45 6.05
N MET A 129 -6.01 -12.55 5.41
CA MET A 129 -4.63 -12.20 5.76
C MET A 129 -4.48 -11.81 7.24
N LEU A 130 -5.36 -10.95 7.76
CA LEU A 130 -5.35 -10.56 9.17
C LEU A 130 -5.67 -11.74 10.10
N ASN A 131 -6.63 -12.59 9.75
CA ASN A 131 -6.97 -13.81 10.51
C ASN A 131 -5.80 -14.81 10.54
N GLU A 132 -5.00 -14.86 9.47
CA GLU A 132 -3.78 -15.66 9.36
C GLU A 132 -2.56 -15.00 10.04
N GLY A 133 -2.70 -13.76 10.52
CA GLY A 133 -1.64 -13.01 11.21
C GLY A 133 -0.60 -12.36 10.30
N SER A 134 -0.88 -12.21 9.00
CA SER A 134 0.03 -11.61 8.02
C SER A 134 -0.73 -10.65 7.09
N PRO A 135 -0.68 -9.32 7.32
CA PRO A 135 0.18 -8.65 8.28
C PRO A 135 -0.27 -8.87 9.73
N PRO A 136 0.64 -8.74 10.72
CA PRO A 136 0.26 -8.75 12.12
C PRO A 136 -0.72 -7.62 12.44
N ASP A 137 -1.77 -7.92 13.22
CA ASP A 137 -2.72 -6.91 13.65
C ASP A 137 -2.21 -6.08 14.84
N ASP A 138 -1.33 -6.63 15.68
CA ASP A 138 -0.68 -5.90 16.76
C ASP A 138 0.28 -4.83 16.21
N TRP A 139 0.26 -3.64 16.83
CA TRP A 139 1.07 -2.51 16.36
C TRP A 139 2.57 -2.76 16.53
N ALA A 140 3.01 -3.32 17.66
CA ALA A 140 4.44 -3.53 17.90
C ALA A 140 5.01 -4.58 16.93
N ALA A 141 4.27 -5.66 16.69
CA ALA A 141 4.63 -6.67 15.70
C ALA A 141 4.65 -6.10 14.28
N LEU A 142 3.63 -5.32 13.89
CA LEU A 142 3.55 -4.68 12.57
C LEU A 142 4.71 -3.69 12.36
N HIS A 143 4.99 -2.84 13.35
CA HIS A 143 6.08 -1.89 13.31
C HIS A 143 7.43 -2.60 13.20
N LYS A 144 7.65 -3.65 14.01
CA LYS A 144 8.87 -4.46 13.94
C LYS A 144 9.10 -4.96 12.51
N ALA A 145 8.11 -5.65 11.92
CA ALA A 145 8.20 -6.19 10.57
C ALA A 145 8.46 -5.11 9.49
N ALA A 146 7.86 -3.93 9.65
CA ALA A 146 8.01 -2.81 8.73
C ALA A 146 9.34 -2.03 8.90
N SER A 147 9.99 -2.16 10.06
CA SER A 147 11.21 -1.44 10.44
C SER A 147 12.50 -2.27 10.30
N GLU A 148 12.40 -3.55 9.93
CA GLU A 148 13.59 -4.39 9.70
C GLU A 148 14.51 -3.75 8.65
N THR A 149 15.83 -3.82 8.86
CA THR A 149 16.83 -3.21 7.98
C THR A 149 16.64 -3.58 6.51
N LYS A 150 16.31 -4.86 6.24
CA LYS A 150 16.03 -5.35 4.88
C LYS A 150 14.78 -4.68 4.29
N THR A 151 13.73 -4.55 5.09
CA THR A 151 12.46 -3.93 4.68
C THR A 151 12.62 -2.44 4.39
N VAL A 152 13.37 -1.72 5.24
CA VAL A 152 13.68 -0.30 5.03
C VAL A 152 14.51 -0.12 3.76
N ALA A 153 15.53 -0.95 3.53
CA ALA A 153 16.35 -0.88 2.32
C ALA A 153 15.54 -1.13 1.03
N ARG A 154 14.56 -2.06 1.07
CA ARG A 154 13.63 -2.30 -0.06
C ARG A 154 12.78 -1.08 -0.37
N LEU A 155 12.26 -0.41 0.66
CA LEU A 155 11.48 0.82 0.49
C LEU A 155 12.34 1.94 -0.13
N ASP A 156 13.58 2.13 0.35
CA ASP A 156 14.51 3.13 -0.17
C ASP A 156 14.89 2.85 -1.65
N ALA A 157 15.04 1.58 -2.03
CA ALA A 157 15.27 1.18 -3.42
C ALA A 157 14.05 1.44 -4.33
N ALA A 158 12.83 1.18 -3.83
CA ALA A 158 11.60 1.46 -4.56
C ALA A 158 11.40 2.98 -4.81
N LEU A 159 11.90 3.83 -3.91
CA LEU A 159 11.89 5.29 -4.08
C LEU A 159 12.90 5.78 -5.10
N SER A 160 14.06 5.15 -5.18
CA SER A 160 15.15 5.53 -6.08
C SER A 160 14.86 5.16 -7.54
N THR A 161 13.91 4.27 -7.77
CA THR A 161 13.52 3.75 -9.08
C THR A 161 12.36 4.52 -9.73
N LYS A 162 12.19 5.81 -9.41
CA LYS A 162 11.16 6.67 -10.02
C LYS A 162 11.20 6.55 -11.57
N PRO A 163 10.11 6.11 -12.22
CA PRO A 163 10.07 5.89 -13.66
C PRO A 163 10.13 7.18 -14.47
#